data_AF-A0A4U5URH2-F1
#
_entry.id   AF-A0A4U5URH2-F1
#
_cell.length_a   1.000
_cell.length_b   1.000
_cell.length_c   1.000
_cell.angle_alpha   90.00
_cell.angle_beta   90.00
_cell.angle_gamma   90.00
#
_symmetry.space_group_name_H-M   'P 1'
#
loop_
_entity.id
_entity.type
_entity.pdbx_description
1 polymer ?
#
loop_
_entity_poly.entity_id
_entity_poly.type
_entity_poly.pdbx_seq_one_letter_code
_entity_poly.pdbx_strand_id
1 'polypeptide(L)' 'MRSNSAGNVQYDRWNEGNIDMNVEASQSTMMRLYNKACIGSTGVGVKTAGALAALVSIYILGYLTGYYIHRC' A
#
# COMPACT_ATOMS: atom_id res chain seq x y z
N MET A 1 -12.97 -61.46 -19.39
CA MET A 1 -13.83 -60.31 -19.06
C MET A 1 -13.30 -59.72 -17.76
N ARG A 2 -12.98 -58.44 -17.57
CA ARG A 2 -13.33 -57.19 -18.25
C ARG A 2 -12.24 -56.17 -17.87
N SER A 3 -11.69 -55.46 -18.86
CA SER A 3 -10.94 -54.23 -18.59
C SER A 3 -11.92 -53.22 -17.99
N ASN A 4 -11.73 -52.86 -16.72
CA ASN A 4 -12.43 -51.74 -16.09
C ASN A 4 -11.43 -50.57 -15.99
N SER A 5 -11.18 -49.91 -17.13
CA SER A 5 -10.69 -48.53 -17.17
C SER A 5 -11.80 -47.59 -16.69
N ALA A 6 -12.16 -47.67 -15.40
CA ALA A 6 -13.05 -46.72 -14.75
C ALA A 6 -12.18 -45.76 -13.93
N GLY A 7 -12.32 -44.48 -14.23
CA GLY A 7 -11.38 -43.42 -13.85
C GLY A 7 -11.10 -43.33 -12.36
N ASN A 8 -9.83 -43.18 -12.03
CA ASN A 8 -9.42 -42.66 -10.74
C ASN A 8 -9.02 -41.20 -10.94
N VAL A 9 -10.04 -40.33 -11.06
CA VAL A 9 -9.80 -38.89 -10.87
C VAL A 9 -9.49 -38.73 -9.39
N GLN A 10 -8.20 -38.72 -9.07
CA GLN A 10 -7.70 -38.41 -7.73
C GLN A 10 -8.03 -36.94 -7.50
N TYR A 11 -9.07 -36.68 -6.72
CA TYR A 11 -9.27 -35.34 -6.17
C TYR A 11 -8.34 -35.21 -4.98
N ASP A 12 -7.46 -34.21 -5.02
CA ASP A 12 -6.69 -33.83 -3.85
C ASP A 12 -7.67 -33.53 -2.72
N ARG A 13 -7.63 -34.38 -1.69
CA ARG A 13 -8.46 -34.25 -0.51
C ARG A 13 -8.03 -32.98 0.21
N TRP A 14 -8.97 -32.06 0.41
CA TRP A 14 -8.73 -30.83 1.17
C TRP A 14 -8.12 -31.17 2.54
N ASN A 15 -6.92 -30.65 2.79
CA ASN A 15 -6.13 -30.88 4.00
C ASN A 15 -5.50 -29.54 4.42
N GLU A 16 -5.53 -29.22 5.71
CA GLU A 16 -4.95 -27.99 6.25
C GLU A 16 -3.46 -27.81 5.90
N GLY A 17 -2.71 -28.91 5.73
CA GLY A 17 -1.32 -28.86 5.27
C GLY A 17 -1.11 -28.54 3.79
N ASN A 18 -2.16 -28.57 2.96
CA ASN A 18 -2.10 -28.19 1.54
C ASN A 18 -2.56 -26.75 1.30
N ILE A 19 -3.11 -26.09 2.32
CA ILE A 19 -3.60 -24.73 2.24
C ILE A 19 -2.47 -23.81 2.73
N ASP A 20 -1.42 -23.67 1.94
CA ASP A 20 -0.44 -22.60 2.15
C ASP A 20 -1.07 -21.28 1.68
N MET A 21 -1.99 -20.76 2.50
CA MET A 21 -2.46 -19.39 2.35
C MET A 21 -1.38 -18.47 2.92
N ASN A 22 -0.30 -18.27 2.16
CA ASN A 22 0.69 -17.25 2.47
C ASN A 22 0.04 -15.86 2.30
N VAL A 23 -0.62 -15.40 3.36
CA VAL A 23 -1.31 -14.10 3.40
C VAL A 23 -0.30 -12.96 3.22
N GLU A 24 0.96 -13.16 3.61
CA GLU A 24 2.06 -12.20 3.38
C GLU A 24 2.46 -12.11 1.90
N ALA A 25 2.36 -13.20 1.13
CA ALA A 25 2.55 -13.16 -0.33
C ALA A 25 1.33 -12.59 -1.07
N SER A 26 0.13 -12.70 -0.48
CA SER A 26 -1.09 -12.11 -1.04
C SER A 26 -1.23 -10.60 -0.74
N GLN A 27 -0.41 -10.07 0.17
CA GLN A 27 -0.37 -8.63 0.42
C GLN A 27 0.24 -7.93 -0.80
N SER A 28 -0.58 -7.10 -1.46
CA SER A 28 -0.12 -6.39 -2.65
C SER A 28 1.13 -5.56 -2.34
N THR A 29 2.07 -5.51 -3.27
CA THR A 29 3.31 -4.71 -3.15
C THR A 29 3.00 -3.28 -2.73
N MET A 30 1.86 -2.74 -3.18
CA MET A 30 1.33 -1.42 -2.86
C MET A 30 0.96 -1.28 -1.38
N MET A 31 0.29 -2.28 -0.79
CA MET A 31 -0.06 -2.29 0.63
C MET A 31 1.18 -2.44 1.53
N ARG A 32 2.19 -3.20 1.07
CA ARG A 32 3.47 -3.34 1.76
C ARG A 32 4.28 -2.04 1.76
N LEU A 33 4.31 -1.34 0.61
CA LEU A 33 4.88 0.01 0.48
C LEU A 33 4.12 1.03 1.33
N TYR A 34 2.80 1.00 1.32
CA TYR A 34 1.95 1.89 2.12
C TYR A 34 2.21 1.72 3.62
N ASN A 35 2.23 0.49 4.13
CA ASN A 35 2.54 0.24 5.54
C ASN A 35 3.94 0.74 5.90
N LYS A 36 4.93 0.52 5.04
CA LYS A 36 6.31 0.97 5.27
C LYS A 36 6.45 2.50 5.21
N ALA A 37 5.70 3.16 4.34
CA ALA A 37 5.79 4.60 4.14
C ALA A 37 4.88 5.41 5.07
N CYS A 38 3.75 4.85 5.53
CA CYS A 38 2.70 5.59 6.24
C CYS A 38 2.46 5.16 7.69
N ILE A 39 2.76 3.91 8.06
CA ILE A 39 2.48 3.36 9.40
C ILE A 39 3.74 3.33 10.30
N GLY A 40 4.93 3.24 9.72
CA GLY A 40 6.20 3.28 10.46
C GLY A 40 6.64 4.69 10.90
N SER A 41 7.79 4.78 11.60
CA SER A 41 8.44 6.05 11.96
C SER A 41 8.71 6.95 10.74
N THR A 42 8.93 6.33 9.59
CA THR A 42 8.99 6.95 8.26
C THR A 42 7.73 7.73 7.89
N GLY A 43 6.54 7.23 8.25
CA GLY A 43 5.28 7.91 7.99
C GLY A 43 5.08 9.18 8.81
N VAL A 44 5.56 9.19 10.05
CA VAL A 44 5.62 10.42 10.86
C VAL A 44 6.54 11.43 10.19
N GLY A 45 7.73 11.01 9.77
CA GLY A 45 8.70 11.85 9.06
C GLY A 45 8.11 12.48 7.78
N VAL A 46 7.49 11.66 6.92
CA VAL A 46 6.87 12.12 5.67
C VAL A 46 5.72 13.10 5.94
N LYS A 47 4.87 12.83 6.93
CA LYS A 47 3.80 13.77 7.34
C LYS A 47 4.37 15.10 7.82
N THR A 48 5.38 15.07 8.68
CA THR A 48 5.99 16.30 9.21
C THR A 48 6.66 17.12 8.11
N ALA A 49 7.40 16.47 7.21
CA ALA A 49 8.03 17.14 6.07
C ALA A 49 6.99 17.76 5.13
N GLY A 50 5.91 17.02 4.84
CA GLY A 50 4.80 17.51 4.01
C GLY A 50 4.09 18.70 4.65
N ALA A 51 3.81 18.65 5.94
CA ALA A 51 3.19 19.76 6.67
C ALA A 51 4.06 21.02 6.66
N LEU A 52 5.37 20.88 6.91
CA LEU A 52 6.32 21.99 6.85
C LEU A 52 6.39 22.59 5.44
N ALA A 53 6.48 21.77 4.40
CA ALA A 53 6.49 22.23 3.01
C ALA A 53 5.22 23.00 2.65
N ALA A 54 4.05 22.51 3.07
CA ALA A 54 2.77 23.19 2.85
C ALA A 54 2.72 24.56 3.55
N LEU A 55 3.15 24.63 4.82
CA LEU A 55 3.19 25.89 5.57
C LEU A 55 4.10 26.93 4.91
N VAL A 56 5.31 26.53 4.50
CA VAL A 56 6.24 27.41 3.78
C VAL A 56 5.63 27.88 2.45
N SER A 57 4.96 26.99 1.73
CA SER A 57 4.32 27.32 0.46
C SER A 57 3.22 28.37 0.64
N ILE A 58 2.34 28.18 1.62
CA ILE A 58 1.27 29.13 1.94
C ILE A 58 1.86 30.47 2.37
N TYR A 59 2.93 30.48 3.17
CA TYR A 59 3.62 31.71 3.58
C TYR A 59 4.16 32.48 2.37
N ILE A 60 4.86 31.81 1.44
CA ILE A 60 5.39 32.44 0.24
C ILE A 60 4.25 33.00 -0.62
N LEU A 61 3.19 32.22 -0.85
CA LEU A 61 2.04 32.68 -1.62
C LEU A 61 1.38 33.91 -0.98
N GLY A 62 1.16 33.89 0.34
CA GLY A 62 0.61 35.02 1.07
C GLY A 62 1.50 36.26 0.98
N TYR A 63 2.83 36.08 1.10
CA TYR A 63 3.79 37.17 0.95
C TYR A 63 3.74 37.80 -0.44
N LEU A 64 3.72 36.96 -1.49
CA LEU A 64 3.61 37.44 -2.87
C LEU A 64 2.28 38.17 -3.07
N THR A 65 1.16 37.56 -2.73
CA THR A 65 -0.17 38.17 -2.86
C THR A 65 -0.25 39.49 -2.11
N GLY A 66 0.23 39.54 -0.86
CA GLY A 66 0.29 40.77 -0.08
C GLY A 66 1.16 41.85 -0.76
N TYR A 67 2.36 41.47 -1.22
CA TYR A 67 3.25 42.39 -1.93
C TYR A 67 2.63 42.95 -3.20
N TYR A 68 1.97 42.10 -4.01
CA TYR A 68 1.33 42.55 -5.25
C TYR A 68 0.11 43.43 -5.01
N ILE A 69 -0.69 43.15 -3.98
CA ILE A 69 -1.87 43.96 -3.62
C ILE A 69 -1.45 45.32 -3.05
N HIS A 70 -0.44 45.35 -2.17
CA HIS A 70 -0.01 46.58 -1.49
C HIS A 70 0.87 47.49 -2.37
N ARG A 71 1.40 46.96 -3.48
CA ARG A 71 2.20 47.71 -4.45
C ARG A 71 1.34 48.39 -5.54
N CYS A 72 0.02 48.30 -5.43
CA CYS A 72 -0.94 49.09 -6.22
C CYS A 72 -1.28 50.41 -5.54
#